data_AF-A0A7W0LFC1-F1
#
_entry.id   AF-A0A7W0LFC1-F1
#
_cell.length_a   1.000
_cell.length_b   1.000
_cell.length_c   1.000
_cell.angle_alpha   90.00
_cell.angle_beta   90.00
_cell.angle_gamma   90.00
#
_symmetry.space_group_name_H-M   'P 1'
#
loop_
_entity.id
_entity.type
_entity.pdbx_description
1 polymer ?
#
loop_
_entity_poly.entity_id
_entity_poly.type
_entity_poly.pdbx_seq_one_letter_code
_entity_poly.pdbx_strand_id
1 'polypeptide(L)'
;MAKKASRKQAPKRTVGKNKTRRPAVKKAAVRTTKSSARATQKPRATRRAAPPSTGTARRKTAARAAATRAERQNPTPKSTSKLAAAAVTMRGTLAGAVAVVADKLPWTGTDKPDAIALLETDHRRFENLLKRGEESTERAKKSRRELLDTLTRELNAHELIEEKILYPTLQQHPEAKDIVLEGYEEHHVADIIVKELHDVATDDAQWGAKFKVLKESLEHHIKEEEGTMFRTARGLLTREELHEMGALMQKLKSSARRA
;
A
#
# COMPACT_ATOMS: atom_id res chain seq x y z
N MET A 1 10.90 42.91 -62.51
CA MET A 1 11.20 41.68 -61.75
C MET A 1 12.11 42.01 -60.58
N ALA A 2 11.90 41.32 -59.45
CA ALA A 2 12.71 41.26 -58.21
C ALA A 2 12.77 42.49 -57.27
N LYS A 3 12.45 42.21 -56.00
CA LYS A 3 12.15 43.11 -54.87
C LYS A 3 13.41 43.56 -54.11
N LYS A 4 13.33 44.77 -53.54
CA LYS A 4 14.19 45.30 -52.47
C LYS A 4 14.06 44.46 -51.18
N ALA A 5 15.16 44.22 -50.48
CA ALA A 5 15.16 43.88 -49.06
C ALA A 5 16.32 44.60 -48.34
N SER A 6 15.91 45.48 -47.43
CA SER A 6 16.72 46.27 -46.51
C SER A 6 17.13 45.41 -45.31
N ARG A 7 18.43 45.36 -44.97
CA ARG A 7 18.95 44.67 -43.78
C ARG A 7 19.20 45.69 -42.66
N LYS A 8 18.32 45.69 -41.65
CA LYS A 8 18.41 46.49 -40.43
C LYS A 8 19.39 45.89 -39.41
N GLN A 9 19.93 46.79 -38.60
CA GLN A 9 20.94 46.69 -37.54
C GLN A 9 20.61 45.68 -36.41
N ALA A 10 21.68 45.15 -35.79
CA ALA A 10 21.66 44.51 -34.47
C ALA A 10 22.48 45.38 -33.48
N PRO A 11 22.04 45.59 -32.23
CA PRO A 11 22.76 46.41 -31.27
C PRO A 11 23.83 45.63 -30.49
N LYS A 12 25.01 46.25 -30.33
CA LYS A 12 26.10 45.77 -29.46
C LYS A 12 25.77 46.10 -28.00
N ARG A 13 25.69 45.07 -27.14
CA ARG A 13 25.64 45.22 -25.67
C ARG A 13 27.06 45.45 -25.13
N THR A 14 27.23 46.55 -24.41
CA THR A 14 28.42 46.91 -23.63
C THR A 14 28.39 46.24 -22.25
N VAL A 15 29.50 45.60 -21.88
CA VAL A 15 29.74 44.96 -20.58
C VAL A 15 30.22 46.01 -19.59
N GLY A 16 29.37 46.38 -18.62
CA GLY A 16 29.72 47.24 -17.50
C GLY A 16 30.32 46.43 -16.34
N LYS A 17 31.60 46.63 -16.04
CA LYS A 17 32.27 46.13 -14.83
C LYS A 17 31.82 46.96 -13.62
N ASN A 18 30.98 46.39 -12.76
CA ASN A 18 30.62 47.02 -11.49
C ASN A 18 31.50 46.45 -10.35
N LYS A 19 32.48 47.23 -9.89
CA LYS A 19 33.28 46.96 -8.69
C LYS A 19 32.76 47.83 -7.55
N THR A 20 31.83 47.30 -6.76
CA THR A 20 31.42 47.90 -5.48
C THR A 20 32.01 47.10 -4.33
N ARG A 21 32.79 47.81 -3.50
CA ARG A 21 33.50 47.35 -2.30
C ARG A 21 32.52 46.81 -1.25
N ARG A 22 32.78 45.61 -0.74
CA ARG A 22 32.15 45.05 0.48
C ARG A 22 32.88 45.59 1.72
N PRO A 23 32.18 46.07 2.76
CA PRO A 23 32.81 46.25 4.07
C PRO A 23 32.86 44.90 4.82
N ALA A 24 33.93 44.74 5.59
CA ALA A 24 34.26 43.54 6.36
C ALA A 24 33.29 43.33 7.53
N VAL A 25 32.74 42.12 7.63
CA VAL A 25 32.01 41.65 8.81
C VAL A 25 33.02 41.15 9.84
N LYS A 26 33.03 41.78 11.01
CA LYS A 26 33.89 41.43 12.15
C LYS A 26 33.51 40.05 12.70
N LYS A 27 34.50 39.16 12.81
CA LYS A 27 34.40 37.92 13.60
C LYS A 27 34.42 38.30 15.09
N ALA A 28 33.35 37.97 15.81
CA ALA A 28 33.36 37.91 17.26
C ALA A 28 33.46 36.44 17.67
N ALA A 29 34.47 36.13 18.47
CA ALA A 29 34.71 34.83 19.04
C ALA A 29 34.56 34.90 20.57
N VAL A 30 34.07 33.79 21.13
CA VAL A 30 34.22 33.32 22.52
C VAL A 30 33.41 34.04 23.61
N ARG A 31 32.46 33.31 24.22
CA ARG A 31 32.63 32.82 25.61
C ARG A 31 31.66 31.70 25.95
N THR A 32 32.23 30.50 26.09
CA THR A 32 31.69 29.40 26.90
C THR A 32 31.74 29.82 28.37
N THR A 33 30.61 29.71 29.06
CA THR A 33 30.57 29.74 30.53
C THR A 33 30.21 28.35 31.03
N LYS A 34 31.20 27.69 31.63
CA LYS A 34 31.00 26.59 32.59
C LYS A 34 30.14 27.12 33.74
N SER A 35 29.08 26.39 34.08
CA SER A 35 28.57 26.38 35.45
C SER A 35 28.71 24.97 36.01
N SER A 36 29.20 24.94 37.23
CA SER A 36 29.67 23.81 38.03
C SER A 36 28.67 23.55 39.15
N ALA A 37 28.71 22.31 39.64
CA ALA A 37 28.12 21.80 40.88
C ALA A 37 26.61 21.45 40.80
N ARG A 38 26.11 20.38 41.42
CA ARG A 38 26.61 19.63 42.57
C ARG A 38 25.97 18.24 42.62
N ALA A 39 26.76 17.27 43.05
CA ALA A 39 26.36 15.91 43.37
C ALA A 39 25.41 15.86 44.59
N THR A 40 24.45 14.93 44.57
CA THR A 40 23.95 14.26 45.77
C THR A 40 23.67 12.80 45.48
N GLN A 41 24.35 11.94 46.25
CA GLN A 41 24.23 10.50 46.27
C GLN A 41 22.97 10.03 47.03
N LYS A 42 22.58 8.79 46.72
CA LYS A 42 21.60 7.86 47.29
C LYS A 42 21.45 7.88 48.82
N PRO A 43 20.38 7.23 49.34
CA PRO A 43 20.68 6.00 50.05
C PRO A 43 19.88 4.77 49.62
N ARG A 44 20.43 3.64 50.04
CA ARG A 44 20.12 2.25 49.78
C ARG A 44 19.29 1.69 50.94
N ALA A 45 18.25 0.90 50.65
CA ALA A 45 17.63 -0.04 51.59
C ALA A 45 17.53 -1.39 50.84
N THR A 46 18.48 -2.30 51.06
CA THR A 46 18.49 -3.42 52.03
C THR A 46 17.79 -4.68 51.50
N ARG A 47 18.60 -5.74 51.47
CA ARG A 47 18.34 -7.12 51.05
C ARG A 47 17.16 -7.74 51.80
N ARG A 48 16.45 -8.66 51.15
CA ARG A 48 16.25 -10.01 51.70
C ARG A 48 16.00 -11.02 50.58
N ALA A 49 16.76 -12.11 50.66
CA ALA A 49 16.66 -13.29 49.82
C ALA A 49 15.83 -14.38 50.53
N ALA A 50 15.05 -15.10 49.72
CA ALA A 50 14.60 -16.51 49.74
C ALA A 50 14.15 -17.19 51.06
N PRO A 51 13.24 -18.19 50.99
CA PRO A 51 13.69 -19.54 50.58
C PRO A 51 12.79 -20.24 49.54
N PRO A 52 13.30 -21.32 48.90
CA PRO A 52 12.53 -22.20 48.03
C PRO A 52 11.84 -23.33 48.82
N SER A 53 10.63 -23.71 48.41
CA SER A 53 10.00 -24.95 48.88
C SER A 53 10.29 -26.10 47.92
N THR A 54 10.98 -27.09 48.47
CA THR A 54 11.24 -28.45 48.00
C THR A 54 9.96 -29.25 47.70
N GLY A 55 10.01 -30.18 46.72
CA GLY A 55 8.89 -31.11 46.50
C GLY A 55 9.03 -32.11 45.35
N THR A 56 10.08 -32.92 45.39
CA THR A 56 10.13 -34.38 45.10
C THR A 56 9.56 -34.98 43.79
N ALA A 57 10.47 -35.70 43.13
CA ALA A 57 10.34 -36.61 42.01
C ALA A 57 9.15 -37.60 42.01
N ARG A 58 8.71 -37.97 40.79
CA ARG A 58 8.52 -39.39 40.44
C ARG A 58 8.44 -39.64 38.92
N ARG A 59 9.43 -40.39 38.41
CA ARG A 59 9.36 -41.22 37.19
C ARG A 59 8.70 -42.56 37.54
N LYS A 60 7.80 -43.06 36.67
CA LYS A 60 7.46 -44.49 36.40
C LYS A 60 6.84 -44.53 34.99
N THR A 61 7.50 -44.99 33.93
CA THR A 61 7.79 -46.37 33.44
C THR A 61 6.59 -47.16 32.90
N ALA A 62 6.76 -47.62 31.64
CA ALA A 62 6.17 -48.79 30.95
C ALA A 62 4.63 -48.76 30.68
N ALA A 63 4.07 -49.34 29.62
CA ALA A 63 4.51 -50.42 28.75
C ALA A 63 3.81 -50.38 27.36
N ARG A 64 4.40 -51.13 26.41
CA ARG A 64 3.89 -51.49 25.07
C ARG A 64 2.60 -52.34 25.15
N ALA A 65 1.76 -52.28 24.11
CA ALA A 65 1.62 -53.34 23.08
C ALA A 65 0.21 -53.39 22.41
N ALA A 66 0.25 -53.44 21.07
CA ALA A 66 -0.62 -54.11 20.09
C ALA A 66 -2.07 -54.53 20.39
N ALA A 67 -2.99 -54.22 19.47
CA ALA A 67 -3.92 -55.17 18.80
C ALA A 67 -4.90 -54.39 17.88
N THR A 68 -4.81 -54.61 16.56
CA THR A 68 -5.79 -55.30 15.69
C THR A 68 -6.83 -54.43 14.99
N ARG A 69 -6.74 -54.49 13.66
CA ARG A 69 -7.71 -54.08 12.63
C ARG A 69 -9.03 -54.86 12.77
N ALA A 70 -10.16 -54.16 12.75
CA ALA A 70 -11.45 -54.71 12.35
C ALA A 70 -12.37 -53.61 11.80
N GLU A 71 -12.88 -53.86 10.61
CA GLU A 71 -13.82 -53.10 9.80
C GLU A 71 -15.26 -53.38 10.25
N ARG A 72 -16.14 -52.37 10.28
CA ARG A 72 -17.57 -52.45 9.88
C ARG A 72 -18.37 -51.16 10.17
N GLN A 73 -18.89 -50.58 9.09
CA GLN A 73 -20.27 -50.13 8.85
C GLN A 73 -21.03 -49.31 9.92
N ASN A 74 -21.32 -48.05 9.58
CA ASN A 74 -22.32 -47.20 10.25
C ASN A 74 -23.75 -47.51 9.73
N PRO A 75 -24.76 -47.66 10.62
CA PRO A 75 -26.16 -47.63 10.26
C PRO A 75 -26.75 -46.22 10.42
N THR A 76 -27.67 -45.86 9.51
CA THR A 76 -28.55 -44.69 9.60
C THR A 76 -29.74 -44.94 10.52
N PRO A 77 -30.30 -43.90 11.20
CA PRO A 77 -31.69 -43.93 11.63
C PRO A 77 -32.59 -42.95 10.87
N LYS A 78 -33.84 -43.41 10.68
CA LYS A 78 -34.99 -42.77 10.03
C LYS A 78 -35.80 -41.91 11.03
N SER A 79 -36.50 -40.89 10.54
CA SER A 79 -37.75 -40.37 11.12
C SER A 79 -38.52 -39.62 10.01
N THR A 80 -39.55 -40.23 9.41
CA THR A 80 -41.01 -40.02 9.63
C THR A 80 -41.44 -38.54 9.56
N SER A 81 -42.45 -38.10 8.81
CA SER A 81 -43.36 -38.68 7.83
C SER A 81 -44.22 -37.54 7.25
N LYS A 82 -44.76 -37.76 6.04
CA LYS A 82 -45.99 -37.16 5.48
C LYS A 82 -45.95 -35.68 5.06
N LEU A 83 -45.73 -35.45 3.77
CA LEU A 83 -46.78 -34.95 2.88
C LEU A 83 -46.62 -35.62 1.51
N ALA A 84 -47.75 -36.11 1.00
CA ALA A 84 -47.86 -36.87 -0.22
C ALA A 84 -48.01 -35.97 -1.46
N ALA A 85 -47.73 -36.58 -2.62
CA ALA A 85 -48.26 -36.26 -3.94
C ALA A 85 -47.69 -35.02 -4.66
N ALA A 86 -46.78 -35.24 -5.62
CA ALA A 86 -47.17 -35.45 -7.02
C ALA A 86 -45.90 -35.60 -7.88
N ALA A 87 -45.72 -36.78 -8.46
CA ALA A 87 -44.77 -36.98 -9.54
C ALA A 87 -45.43 -36.58 -10.86
N VAL A 88 -44.85 -35.62 -11.60
CA VAL A 88 -44.78 -35.67 -13.08
C VAL A 88 -43.55 -34.87 -13.52
N THR A 89 -42.74 -35.53 -14.32
CA THR A 89 -41.54 -35.06 -15.02
C THR A 89 -41.82 -33.88 -15.95
N MET A 90 -41.18 -32.74 -15.73
CA MET A 90 -40.96 -31.73 -16.77
C MET A 90 -39.45 -31.62 -17.02
N ARG A 91 -38.92 -32.50 -17.89
CA ARG A 91 -37.73 -32.18 -18.70
C ARG A 91 -38.20 -31.15 -19.72
N GLY A 92 -37.78 -29.90 -19.56
CA GLY A 92 -38.11 -28.85 -20.53
C GLY A 92 -37.68 -27.45 -20.07
N THR A 93 -36.52 -27.01 -20.58
CA THR A 93 -36.18 -25.61 -20.90
C THR A 93 -36.45 -24.52 -19.84
N LEU A 94 -35.48 -24.28 -18.94
CA LEU A 94 -35.28 -22.97 -18.31
C LEU A 94 -33.96 -22.33 -18.78
N ALA A 95 -33.75 -22.31 -20.10
CA ALA A 95 -32.70 -21.50 -20.73
C ALA A 95 -33.25 -20.17 -21.30
N GLY A 96 -34.52 -19.84 -21.04
CA GLY A 96 -35.24 -18.82 -21.80
C GLY A 96 -35.69 -17.55 -21.08
N ALA A 97 -35.51 -17.43 -19.75
CA ALA A 97 -36.10 -16.30 -19.00
C ALA A 97 -35.12 -15.47 -18.15
N VAL A 98 -33.82 -15.76 -18.20
CA VAL A 98 -32.77 -14.92 -17.57
C VAL A 98 -32.09 -13.99 -18.58
N ALA A 99 -32.15 -14.31 -19.88
CA ALA A 99 -31.45 -13.55 -20.92
C ALA A 99 -32.10 -12.18 -21.25
N VAL A 100 -33.41 -12.01 -21.11
CA VAL A 100 -34.11 -10.79 -21.57
C VAL A 100 -33.98 -9.61 -20.59
N VAL A 101 -33.51 -9.83 -19.35
CA VAL A 101 -33.29 -8.77 -18.36
C VAL A 101 -31.81 -8.38 -18.23
N ALA A 102 -30.90 -9.26 -18.65
CA ALA A 102 -29.46 -8.97 -18.65
C ALA A 102 -29.07 -7.83 -19.60
N ASP A 103 -29.84 -7.63 -20.67
CA ASP A 103 -29.60 -6.59 -21.70
C ASP A 103 -30.10 -5.19 -21.29
N LYS A 104 -30.86 -5.10 -20.18
CA LYS A 104 -31.43 -3.85 -19.65
C LYS A 104 -30.72 -3.35 -18.39
N LEU A 105 -29.69 -4.05 -17.93
CA LEU A 105 -28.84 -3.60 -16.83
C LEU A 105 -27.67 -2.82 -17.43
N PRO A 106 -27.46 -1.53 -17.08
CA PRO A 106 -26.42 -0.68 -17.66
C PRO A 106 -24.99 -1.07 -17.26
N TRP A 107 -24.77 -2.29 -16.78
CA TRP A 107 -23.51 -2.77 -16.23
C TRP A 107 -22.81 -3.82 -17.12
N THR A 108 -23.43 -4.23 -18.23
CA THR A 108 -22.83 -5.18 -19.21
C THR A 108 -22.17 -4.45 -20.39
N GLY A 109 -21.51 -3.33 -20.12
CA GLY A 109 -20.60 -2.69 -21.09
C GLY A 109 -19.26 -3.41 -21.08
N THR A 110 -18.70 -3.67 -22.27
CA THR A 110 -17.31 -4.10 -22.47
C THR A 110 -16.38 -2.91 -22.22
N ASP A 111 -16.52 -2.30 -21.05
CA ASP A 111 -15.95 -1.01 -20.73
C ASP A 111 -14.60 -1.20 -20.04
N LYS A 112 -13.62 -0.42 -20.46
CA LYS A 112 -12.36 -0.26 -19.72
C LYS A 112 -12.70 0.10 -18.26
N PRO A 113 -11.94 -0.42 -17.28
CA PRO A 113 -12.22 -0.14 -15.88
C PRO A 113 -12.27 1.37 -15.65
N ASP A 114 -13.23 1.82 -14.84
CA ASP A 114 -13.25 3.21 -14.36
C ASP A 114 -12.01 3.50 -13.50
N ALA A 115 -11.77 4.78 -13.19
CA ALA A 115 -10.61 5.21 -12.41
C ALA A 115 -10.45 4.42 -11.09
N ILE A 116 -11.56 4.21 -10.38
CA ILE A 116 -11.53 3.56 -9.07
C ILE A 116 -11.26 2.06 -9.20
N ALA A 117 -11.94 1.36 -10.13
CA ALA A 117 -11.69 -0.05 -10.38
C ALA A 117 -10.24 -0.33 -10.81
N LEU A 118 -9.62 0.61 -11.53
CA LEU A 118 -8.21 0.54 -11.89
C LEU A 118 -7.28 0.65 -10.68
N LEU A 119 -7.58 1.54 -9.73
CA LEU A 119 -6.80 1.72 -8.50
C LEU A 119 -7.00 0.55 -7.52
N GLU A 120 -8.24 0.12 -7.30
CA GLU A 120 -8.55 -1.08 -6.51
C GLU A 120 -7.79 -2.31 -7.04
N THR A 121 -7.66 -2.44 -8.37
CA THR A 121 -6.88 -3.51 -8.99
C THR A 121 -5.39 -3.44 -8.61
N ASP A 122 -4.81 -2.24 -8.51
CA ASP A 122 -3.45 -2.08 -8.01
C ASP A 122 -3.36 -2.40 -6.52
N HIS A 123 -4.31 -1.96 -5.71
CA HIS A 123 -4.34 -2.26 -4.28
C HIS A 123 -4.34 -3.76 -4.01
N ARG A 124 -5.16 -4.53 -4.75
CA ARG A 124 -5.16 -6.01 -4.63
C ARG A 124 -3.80 -6.59 -5.01
N ARG A 125 -3.09 -5.97 -5.95
CA ARG A 125 -1.75 -6.39 -6.33
C ARG A 125 -0.72 -6.05 -5.25
N PHE A 126 -0.81 -4.88 -4.62
CA PHE A 126 0.03 -4.49 -3.49
C PHE A 126 -0.14 -5.42 -2.31
N GLU A 127 -1.37 -5.70 -1.86
CA GLU A 127 -1.64 -6.63 -0.77
C GLU A 127 -1.00 -8.01 -1.00
N ASN A 128 -1.07 -8.51 -2.24
CA ASN A 128 -0.44 -9.78 -2.60
C ASN A 128 1.10 -9.71 -2.52
N LEU A 129 1.72 -8.61 -2.97
CA LEU A 129 3.17 -8.41 -2.84
C LEU A 129 3.60 -8.24 -1.39
N LEU A 130 2.86 -7.45 -0.60
CA LEU A 130 3.11 -7.21 0.81
C LEU A 130 3.02 -8.49 1.63
N LYS A 131 1.98 -9.29 1.41
CA LYS A 131 1.84 -10.61 2.03
C LYS A 131 3.03 -11.52 1.73
N ARG A 132 3.44 -11.61 0.45
CA ARG A 132 4.60 -12.42 0.04
C ARG A 132 5.91 -11.93 0.68
N GLY A 133 6.07 -10.62 0.85
CA GLY A 133 7.25 -10.05 1.50
C GLY A 133 7.28 -10.34 3.00
N GLU A 134 6.14 -10.24 3.68
CA GLU A 134 6.00 -10.58 5.11
C GLU A 134 6.25 -12.07 5.38
N GLU A 135 5.76 -12.96 4.52
CA GLU A 135 5.95 -14.41 4.64
C GLU A 135 7.38 -14.88 4.30
N SER A 136 8.21 -13.98 3.74
CA SER A 136 9.58 -14.31 3.34
C SER A 136 10.56 -14.36 4.52
N THR A 137 11.60 -15.18 4.41
CA THR A 137 12.66 -15.31 5.43
C THR A 137 13.96 -14.64 4.99
N GLU A 138 14.90 -14.43 5.91
CA GLU A 138 16.22 -13.83 5.65
C GLU A 138 17.05 -14.63 4.63
N ARG A 139 16.73 -15.93 4.46
CA ARG A 139 17.38 -16.77 3.44
C ARG A 139 16.92 -16.43 2.03
N ALA A 140 15.77 -15.77 1.87
CA ALA A 140 15.10 -15.49 0.61
C ALA A 140 15.63 -14.20 -0.07
N LYS A 141 16.96 -13.96 -0.01
CA LYS A 141 17.59 -12.68 -0.39
C LYS A 141 17.20 -12.20 -1.79
N LYS A 142 17.29 -13.09 -2.77
CA LYS A 142 16.99 -12.81 -4.18
C LYS A 142 15.52 -12.49 -4.38
N SER A 143 14.62 -13.30 -3.84
CA SER A 143 13.18 -13.06 -3.99
C SER A 143 12.71 -11.83 -3.24
N ARG A 144 13.30 -11.49 -2.08
CA ARG A 144 13.03 -10.21 -1.38
C ARG A 144 13.44 -9.01 -2.23
N ARG A 145 14.60 -9.08 -2.90
CA ARG A 145 15.06 -8.05 -3.83
C ARG A 145 14.09 -7.86 -5.00
N GLU A 146 13.79 -8.95 -5.72
CA GLU A 146 12.89 -8.93 -6.88
C GLU A 146 11.48 -8.46 -6.51
N LEU A 147 11.01 -8.82 -5.32
CA LEU A 147 9.73 -8.36 -4.77
C LEU A 147 9.76 -6.86 -4.52
N LEU A 148 10.78 -6.33 -3.85
CA LEU A 148 10.89 -4.89 -3.60
C LEU A 148 11.00 -4.10 -4.91
N ASP A 149 11.78 -4.58 -5.87
CA ASP A 149 11.90 -3.94 -7.20
C ASP A 149 10.56 -3.89 -7.92
N THR A 150 9.78 -4.97 -7.81
CA THR A 150 8.43 -5.05 -8.39
C THR A 150 7.47 -4.10 -7.69
N LEU A 151 7.45 -4.10 -6.35
CA LEU A 151 6.61 -3.22 -5.54
C LEU A 151 6.94 -1.74 -5.82
N THR A 152 8.21 -1.38 -5.86
CA THR A 152 8.69 -0.01 -6.16
C THR A 152 8.16 0.48 -7.51
N ARG A 153 8.32 -0.33 -8.57
CA ARG A 153 7.84 0.05 -9.90
C ARG A 153 6.32 0.21 -9.95
N GLU A 154 5.59 -0.57 -9.17
CA GLU A 154 4.13 -0.52 -9.15
C GLU A 154 3.59 0.65 -8.33
N LEU A 155 4.17 0.93 -7.16
CA LEU A 155 3.90 2.13 -6.37
C LEU A 155 4.15 3.39 -7.20
N ASN A 156 5.34 3.54 -7.79
CA ASN A 156 5.66 4.71 -8.62
C ASN A 156 4.65 4.94 -9.76
N ALA A 157 4.11 3.86 -10.34
CA ALA A 157 3.14 3.98 -11.44
C ALA A 157 1.71 4.29 -10.96
N HIS A 158 1.39 3.92 -9.72
CA HIS A 158 0.12 4.12 -9.05
C HIS A 158 0.03 5.54 -8.47
N GLU A 159 1.02 5.93 -7.67
CA GLU A 159 1.13 7.28 -7.12
C GLU A 159 1.15 8.32 -8.27
N LEU A 160 1.83 8.02 -9.38
CA LEU A 160 1.84 8.91 -10.54
C LEU A 160 0.44 9.18 -11.10
N ILE A 161 -0.44 8.17 -11.18
CA ILE A 161 -1.78 8.39 -11.74
C ILE A 161 -2.72 9.07 -10.74
N GLU A 162 -2.53 8.85 -9.44
CA GLU A 162 -3.25 9.58 -8.41
C GLU A 162 -2.84 11.05 -8.40
N GLU A 163 -1.54 11.32 -8.25
CA GLU A 163 -1.03 12.66 -8.07
C GLU A 163 -1.15 13.54 -9.31
N LYS A 164 -1.20 12.94 -10.51
CA LYS A 164 -1.36 13.68 -11.77
C LYS A 164 -2.80 13.80 -12.24
N ILE A 165 -3.70 12.93 -11.77
CA ILE A 165 -5.06 12.86 -12.30
C ILE A 165 -6.09 12.87 -11.18
N LEU A 166 -6.13 11.85 -10.32
CA LEU A 166 -7.18 11.74 -9.30
C LEU A 166 -7.13 12.88 -8.29
N TYR A 167 -5.99 13.10 -7.64
CA TYR A 167 -5.83 14.07 -6.56
C TYR A 167 -6.09 15.51 -7.04
N PRO A 168 -5.54 15.98 -8.18
CA PRO A 168 -5.88 17.31 -8.69
C PRO A 168 -7.36 17.50 -9.00
N THR A 169 -8.07 16.45 -9.44
CA THR A 169 -9.51 16.52 -9.67
C THR A 169 -10.26 16.60 -8.34
N LEU A 170 -9.98 15.71 -7.40
CA LEU A 170 -10.66 15.68 -6.10
C LEU A 170 -10.35 16.93 -5.25
N GLN A 171 -9.15 17.49 -5.33
CA GLN A 171 -8.77 18.67 -4.54
C GLN A 171 -9.56 19.94 -4.92
N GLN A 172 -10.26 19.94 -6.06
CA GLN A 172 -11.19 21.02 -6.43
C GLN A 172 -12.43 21.06 -5.52
N HIS A 173 -12.66 19.99 -4.77
CA HIS A 173 -13.81 19.78 -3.90
C HIS A 173 -13.40 19.91 -2.43
N PRO A 174 -13.97 20.85 -1.65
CA PRO A 174 -13.62 21.05 -0.24
C PRO A 174 -13.71 19.77 0.60
N GLU A 175 -14.73 18.95 0.34
CA GLU A 175 -15.03 17.67 1.02
C GLU A 175 -13.97 16.59 0.82
N ALA A 176 -13.12 16.70 -0.21
CA ALA A 176 -12.04 15.76 -0.48
C ALA A 176 -10.64 16.32 -0.17
N LYS A 177 -10.54 17.60 0.21
CA LYS A 177 -9.24 18.28 0.32
C LYS A 177 -8.34 17.66 1.38
N ASP A 178 -8.87 17.36 2.56
CA ASP A 178 -8.06 16.86 3.68
C ASP A 178 -7.55 15.44 3.38
N ILE A 179 -8.41 14.55 2.86
CA ILE A 179 -8.03 13.18 2.52
C ILE A 179 -7.03 13.12 1.35
N VAL A 180 -7.11 14.06 0.41
CA VAL A 180 -6.11 14.19 -0.67
C VAL A 180 -4.76 14.65 -0.12
N LEU A 181 -4.75 15.62 0.82
CA LEU A 181 -3.52 16.07 1.44
C LEU A 181 -2.86 14.96 2.27
N GLU A 182 -3.65 14.17 2.98
CA GLU A 182 -3.17 12.98 3.68
C GLU A 182 -2.55 11.97 2.71
N GLY A 183 -3.21 11.66 1.59
CA GLY A 183 -2.67 10.76 0.56
C GLY A 183 -1.28 11.17 0.03
N TYR A 184 -1.06 12.46 -0.23
CA TYR A 184 0.27 12.97 -0.61
C TYR A 184 1.35 12.72 0.45
N GLU A 185 1.03 12.90 1.73
CA GLU A 185 1.99 12.68 2.83
C GLU A 185 2.23 11.17 3.07
N GLU A 186 1.20 10.34 2.90
CA GLU A 186 1.34 8.89 2.97
C GLU A 186 2.22 8.35 1.85
N HIS A 187 2.06 8.83 0.60
CA HIS A 187 2.98 8.52 -0.50
C HIS A 187 4.41 8.90 -0.15
N HIS A 188 4.63 10.12 0.36
CA HIS A 188 5.96 10.57 0.74
C HIS A 188 6.62 9.66 1.79
N VAL A 189 5.85 9.21 2.79
CA VAL A 189 6.33 8.27 3.81
C VAL A 189 6.64 6.90 3.20
N ALA A 190 5.76 6.36 2.36
CA ALA A 190 5.97 5.08 1.69
C ALA A 190 7.25 5.11 0.82
N ASP A 191 7.44 6.17 0.05
CA ASP A 191 8.62 6.42 -0.78
C ASP A 191 9.94 6.41 -0.01
N ILE A 192 9.96 7.10 1.15
CA ILE A 192 11.13 7.12 2.04
C ILE A 192 11.45 5.69 2.51
N ILE A 193 10.44 4.95 2.96
CA ILE A 193 10.65 3.59 3.48
C ILE A 193 11.13 2.65 2.36
N VAL A 194 10.54 2.73 1.16
CA VAL A 194 10.96 1.96 -0.01
C VAL A 194 12.43 2.24 -0.35
N LYS A 195 12.83 3.52 -0.37
CA LYS A 195 14.21 3.91 -0.61
C LYS A 195 15.15 3.32 0.45
N GLU A 196 14.81 3.45 1.73
CA GLU A 196 15.60 2.87 2.82
C GLU A 196 15.69 1.33 2.72
N LEU A 197 14.63 0.65 2.26
CA LEU A 197 14.64 -0.79 2.03
C LEU A 197 15.55 -1.22 0.87
N HIS A 198 15.83 -0.33 -0.09
CA HIS A 198 16.85 -0.56 -1.12
C HIS A 198 18.27 -0.44 -0.59
N ASP A 199 18.48 0.37 0.44
CA ASP A 199 19.79 0.59 1.06
C ASP A 199 20.13 -0.45 2.15
N VAL A 200 19.17 -1.27 2.58
CA VAL A 200 19.35 -2.34 3.58
C VAL A 200 19.50 -3.70 2.90
N ALA A 201 20.47 -4.50 3.35
CA ALA A 201 20.66 -5.86 2.85
C ALA A 201 19.43 -6.74 3.15
N THR A 202 18.97 -7.52 2.16
CA THR A 202 17.70 -8.25 2.25
C THR A 202 17.71 -9.42 3.25
N ASP A 203 18.88 -9.82 3.74
CA ASP A 203 19.08 -10.77 4.85
C ASP A 203 19.31 -10.12 6.21
N ASP A 204 19.35 -8.79 6.28
CA ASP A 204 19.40 -8.08 7.56
C ASP A 204 18.02 -8.15 8.24
N ALA A 205 18.01 -8.37 9.56
CA ALA A 205 16.78 -8.35 10.35
C ALA A 205 16.07 -6.99 10.29
N GLN A 206 16.82 -5.90 10.11
CA GLN A 206 16.28 -4.55 9.90
C GLN A 206 15.44 -4.46 8.62
N TRP A 207 15.75 -5.24 7.58
CA TRP A 207 14.97 -5.25 6.35
C TRP A 207 13.55 -5.74 6.62
N GLY A 208 13.42 -6.87 7.32
CA GLY A 208 12.10 -7.44 7.66
C GLY A 208 11.27 -6.52 8.56
N ALA A 209 11.91 -5.91 9.56
CA ALA A 209 11.25 -4.94 10.44
C ALA A 209 10.76 -3.70 9.67
N LYS A 210 11.59 -3.15 8.77
CA LYS A 210 11.25 -1.98 7.96
C LYS A 210 10.19 -2.31 6.90
N PHE A 211 10.24 -3.50 6.31
CA PHE A 211 9.22 -3.98 5.36
C PHE A 211 7.85 -4.10 6.04
N LYS A 212 7.81 -4.53 7.30
CA LYS A 212 6.58 -4.54 8.09
C LYS A 212 5.99 -3.13 8.26
N VAL A 213 6.81 -2.12 8.53
CA VAL A 213 6.36 -0.73 8.62
C VAL A 213 5.82 -0.22 7.28
N LEU A 214 6.50 -0.53 6.17
CA LEU A 214 5.99 -0.21 4.82
C LEU A 214 4.60 -0.83 4.59
N LYS A 215 4.46 -2.11 4.93
CA LYS A 215 3.18 -2.83 4.80
C LYS A 215 2.07 -2.12 5.60
N GLU A 216 2.30 -1.82 6.87
CA GLU A 216 1.31 -1.15 7.72
C GLU A 216 0.92 0.22 7.16
N SER A 217 1.89 0.99 6.64
CA SER A 217 1.65 2.29 5.98
C SER A 217 0.77 2.14 4.73
N LEU A 218 1.10 1.20 3.84
CA LEU A 218 0.35 0.99 2.60
C LEU A 218 -1.04 0.39 2.85
N GLU A 219 -1.20 -0.50 3.83
CA GLU A 219 -2.52 -1.03 4.21
C GLU A 219 -3.42 0.06 4.81
N HIS A 220 -2.84 1.02 5.55
CA HIS A 220 -3.58 2.18 6.04
C HIS A 220 -4.03 3.07 4.88
N HIS A 221 -3.10 3.42 3.99
CA HIS A 221 -3.37 4.21 2.79
C HIS A 221 -4.50 3.62 1.94
N ILE A 222 -4.38 2.34 1.55
CA ILE A 222 -5.41 1.61 0.77
C ILE A 222 -6.78 1.68 1.46
N LYS A 223 -6.81 1.54 2.79
CA LYS A 223 -8.06 1.57 3.56
C LYS A 223 -8.71 2.96 3.56
N GLU A 224 -7.91 4.01 3.72
CA GLU A 224 -8.41 5.38 3.70
C GLU A 224 -8.87 5.80 2.31
N GLU A 225 -8.16 5.37 1.26
CA GLU A 225 -8.60 5.58 -0.11
C GLU A 225 -9.90 4.84 -0.44
N GLU A 226 -9.93 3.51 -0.32
CA GLU A 226 -11.12 2.71 -0.67
C GLU A 226 -12.31 2.98 0.23
N GLY A 227 -12.03 3.31 1.49
CA GLY A 227 -13.02 3.70 2.46
C GLY A 227 -13.54 5.10 2.15
N THR A 228 -12.73 6.11 2.43
CA THR A 228 -13.19 7.50 2.47
C THR A 228 -13.07 8.16 1.11
N MET A 229 -11.90 8.14 0.48
CA MET A 229 -11.65 8.90 -0.74
C MET A 229 -12.50 8.43 -1.92
N PHE A 230 -12.58 7.13 -2.18
CA PHE A 230 -13.31 6.57 -3.33
C PHE A 230 -14.82 6.70 -3.15
N ARG A 231 -15.34 6.59 -1.91
CA ARG A 231 -16.74 6.92 -1.64
C ARG A 231 -17.04 8.39 -1.93
N THR A 232 -16.15 9.30 -1.50
CA THR A 232 -16.27 10.72 -1.80
C THR A 232 -16.21 10.95 -3.32
N ALA A 233 -15.24 10.37 -4.03
CA ALA A 233 -15.12 10.49 -5.48
C ALA A 233 -16.39 10.02 -6.22
N ARG A 234 -17.02 8.92 -5.80
CA ARG A 234 -18.29 8.44 -6.36
C ARG A 234 -19.48 9.35 -6.08
N GLY A 235 -19.41 10.18 -5.04
CA GLY A 235 -20.42 11.20 -4.75
C GLY A 235 -20.22 12.49 -5.55
N LEU A 236 -19.00 12.77 -6.01
CA LEU A 236 -18.61 14.01 -6.69
C LEU A 236 -18.56 13.90 -8.20
N LEU A 237 -18.16 12.73 -8.70
CA LEU A 237 -17.93 12.49 -10.12
C LEU A 237 -19.03 11.59 -10.67
N THR A 238 -19.51 11.94 -11.86
CA THR A 238 -20.41 11.09 -12.64
C THR A 238 -19.69 9.81 -13.08
N ARG A 239 -20.48 8.80 -13.48
CA ARG A 239 -19.93 7.55 -14.01
C ARG A 239 -19.09 7.80 -15.26
N GLU A 240 -19.56 8.68 -16.14
CA GLU A 240 -18.87 9.07 -17.36
C GLU A 240 -17.51 9.71 -17.05
N GLU A 241 -17.45 10.65 -16.11
CA GLU A 241 -16.18 11.27 -15.68
C GLU A 241 -15.20 10.24 -15.10
N LEU A 242 -15.68 9.29 -14.28
CA LEU A 242 -14.84 8.22 -13.74
C LEU A 242 -14.29 7.28 -14.83
N HIS A 243 -15.07 6.97 -15.87
CA HIS A 243 -14.60 6.16 -17.00
C HIS A 243 -13.59 6.93 -17.86
N GLU A 244 -13.83 8.20 -18.15
CA GLU A 244 -12.88 9.05 -18.89
C GLU A 244 -11.57 9.20 -18.13
N MET A 245 -11.65 9.46 -16.83
CA MET A 245 -10.50 9.52 -15.94
C MET A 245 -9.73 8.20 -15.92
N GLY A 246 -10.43 7.06 -15.81
CA GLY A 246 -9.82 5.72 -15.87
C GLY A 246 -9.06 5.48 -17.18
N ALA A 247 -9.59 5.95 -18.31
CA ALA A 247 -8.91 5.86 -19.61
C ALA A 247 -7.62 6.71 -19.65
N LEU A 248 -7.64 7.91 -19.06
CA LEU A 248 -6.45 8.77 -18.95
C LEU A 248 -5.39 8.13 -18.04
N MET A 249 -5.80 7.64 -16.87
CA MET A 249 -4.93 6.96 -15.91
C MET A 249 -4.27 5.73 -16.54
N GLN A 250 -5.05 4.87 -17.21
CA GLN A 250 -4.53 3.69 -17.89
C GLN A 250 -3.48 4.06 -18.94
N LYS A 251 -3.69 5.14 -19.71
CA LYS A 251 -2.73 5.62 -20.72
C LYS A 251 -1.43 6.12 -20.07
N LEU A 252 -1.53 6.90 -18.99
CA LEU A 252 -0.38 7.43 -18.27
C LEU A 252 0.43 6.30 -17.61
N LYS A 253 -0.24 5.43 -16.85
CA LYS A 253 0.35 4.25 -16.19
C LYS A 253 1.08 3.34 -17.17
N SER A 254 0.47 3.07 -18.33
CA SER A 254 1.10 2.24 -19.36
C SER A 254 2.36 2.89 -19.93
N SER A 255 2.44 4.21 -19.96
CA SER A 255 3.62 4.95 -20.42
C SER A 255 4.73 4.93 -19.36
N ALA A 256 4.37 5.11 -18.09
CA ALA A 256 5.31 5.02 -16.97
C ALA A 256 5.94 3.63 -16.83
N ARG A 257 5.15 2.56 -17.01
CA ARG A 257 5.65 1.17 -16.94
C ARG A 257 6.59 0.78 -18.09
N ARG A 258 6.65 1.57 -19.17
CA ARG A 258 7.53 1.33 -20.33
C ARG A 258 8.80 2.18 -20.31
N ALA A 259 8.84 3.22 -19.48
CA ALA A 259 10.00 4.10 -19.31
C ALA A 259 11.01 3.46 -18.35
#